data_AF-A0A2D6SRN6-F1
#
_entry.id   AF-A0A2D6SRN6-F1
#
_cell.length_a   1.000
_cell.length_b   1.000
_cell.length_c   1.000
_cell.angle_alpha   90.00
_cell.angle_beta   90.00
_cell.angle_gamma   90.00
#
_symmetry.space_group_name_H-M   'P 1'
#
loop_
_entity.id
_entity.type
_entity.pdbx_description
1 polymer ?
#
loop_
_entity_poly.entity_id
_entity_poly.type
_entity_poly.pdbx_seq_one_letter_code
_entity_poly.pdbx_strand_id
1 'polypeptide(L)'
;MVLLPSDRFQVAPRYATLWFIARGCCLALIAWSCAVAGSQLRGAEPARIQFREVAVGAGIDFVHHSPFSEKRHTHLVMGSGIGWIDYDGDGRPDLFVANGHVHDRLRELARDEPFAQLAQCFKNEAGRRFRDVSATAGPYFNEAHLGRGCAVADFDSDGRLDLAVLQLNGPVTLLHNETQSANNTLQVELIGAASNRDAIGAMLTVQLKQRRLLRCRTGSSSYLSCDEARMSFGVGTADNVERLDVRWPSGRRESWSNVKVNTLQRFVEGTGSPQPDRE
;
A
#
# COMPACT_ATOMS: atom_id res chain seq x y z
N MET A 1 26.86 -25.92 36.93
CA MET A 1 28.04 -26.18 37.78
C MET A 1 29.08 -25.10 37.52
N VAL A 2 28.96 -23.97 38.22
CA VAL A 2 30.05 -23.10 38.65
C VAL A 2 29.56 -22.56 39.99
N LEU A 3 30.21 -23.02 41.06
CA LEU A 3 29.99 -22.59 42.44
C LEU A 3 31.11 -21.59 42.77
N LEU A 4 30.78 -20.50 43.46
CA LEU A 4 31.73 -19.77 44.29
C LEU A 4 31.16 -19.61 45.71
N PRO A 5 32.01 -19.64 46.76
CA PRO A 5 31.66 -19.96 48.16
C PRO A 5 31.27 -18.69 48.96
N SER A 6 30.38 -18.78 49.97
CA SER A 6 30.67 -18.98 51.42
C SER A 6 31.62 -17.90 51.99
N ASP A 7 31.39 -17.16 53.07
CA ASP A 7 30.56 -17.24 54.27
C ASP A 7 30.50 -15.83 54.93
N ARG A 8 29.54 -15.58 55.84
CA ARG A 8 29.82 -15.20 57.25
C ARG A 8 28.56 -14.84 58.07
N PHE A 9 28.31 -15.68 59.08
CA PHE A 9 27.94 -15.42 60.50
C PHE A 9 26.88 -14.35 60.81
N GLN A 10 25.67 -14.73 61.25
CA GLN A 10 25.22 -15.16 62.61
C GLN A 10 24.59 -14.02 63.42
N VAL A 11 23.30 -14.16 63.76
CA VAL A 11 22.70 -13.67 65.01
C VAL A 11 21.69 -14.70 65.50
N ALA A 12 21.85 -15.13 66.76
CA ALA A 12 21.00 -16.08 67.48
C ALA A 12 19.79 -15.36 68.13
N PRO A 13 18.78 -16.11 68.61
CA PRO A 13 17.36 -15.74 68.60
C PRO A 13 16.94 -15.01 69.88
N ARG A 14 15.78 -14.33 69.83
CA ARG A 14 14.91 -14.17 71.01
C ARG A 14 13.52 -13.63 70.65
N TYR A 15 12.52 -14.33 71.19
CA TYR A 15 11.10 -13.99 71.32
C TYR A 15 10.17 -14.28 70.13
N ALA A 16 9.76 -15.55 70.06
CA ALA A 16 8.37 -15.89 69.80
C ALA A 16 7.48 -15.27 70.89
N THR A 17 6.34 -14.69 70.50
CA THR A 17 4.98 -14.86 71.07
C THR A 17 4.15 -13.61 70.77
N LEU A 18 3.43 -13.63 69.65
CA LEU A 18 2.13 -12.97 69.46
C LEU A 18 1.56 -13.48 68.13
N TRP A 19 1.08 -14.71 68.21
CA TRP A 19 0.25 -15.32 67.19
C TRP A 19 -1.20 -14.84 67.36
N PHE A 20 -1.88 -14.72 66.22
CA PHE A 20 -3.33 -14.54 66.04
C PHE A 20 -3.89 -13.13 66.27
N ILE A 21 -4.04 -12.39 65.17
CA ILE A 21 -5.20 -11.57 64.72
C ILE A 21 -4.65 -10.45 63.82
N ALA A 22 -4.23 -10.80 62.60
CA ALA A 22 -4.03 -9.83 61.49
C ALA A 22 -3.82 -10.49 60.11
N ARG A 23 -4.07 -11.80 59.94
CA ARG A 23 -3.98 -12.47 58.63
C ARG A 23 -5.29 -12.41 57.81
N GLY A 24 -6.35 -11.79 58.34
CA GLY A 24 -7.68 -11.77 57.70
C GLY A 24 -7.97 -10.60 56.76
N CYS A 25 -7.34 -9.43 56.93
CA CYS A 25 -7.77 -8.21 56.21
C CYS A 25 -6.93 -7.84 54.98
N CYS A 26 -5.74 -8.41 54.78
CA CYS A 26 -4.90 -8.05 53.61
C CYS A 26 -5.19 -8.89 52.35
N LEU A 27 -5.96 -9.98 52.43
CA LEU A 27 -6.34 -10.78 51.25
C LEU A 27 -7.61 -10.28 50.57
N ALA A 28 -8.48 -9.56 51.27
CA ALA A 28 -9.72 -9.03 50.70
C ALA A 28 -9.50 -7.79 49.80
N LEU A 29 -8.44 -7.00 50.03
CA LEU A 29 -8.14 -5.80 49.23
C LEU A 29 -7.36 -6.12 47.94
N ILE A 30 -6.65 -7.24 47.87
CA ILE A 30 -6.01 -7.72 46.63
C ILE A 30 -7.03 -8.42 45.72
N ALA A 31 -8.08 -9.00 46.29
CA ALA A 31 -9.16 -9.62 45.50
C ALA A 31 -10.09 -8.61 44.81
N TRP A 32 -10.17 -7.36 45.30
CA TRP A 32 -11.04 -6.33 44.71
C TRP A 32 -10.35 -5.48 43.63
N SER A 33 -9.02 -5.36 43.64
CA SER A 33 -8.28 -4.67 42.57
C SER A 33 -8.16 -5.49 41.28
N CYS A 34 -8.30 -6.82 41.35
CA CYS A 34 -8.37 -7.68 40.16
C CYS A 34 -9.77 -7.75 39.52
N ALA A 35 -10.81 -7.24 40.18
CA ALA A 35 -12.19 -7.35 39.68
C ALA A 35 -12.65 -6.17 38.79
N VAL A 36 -11.85 -5.10 38.66
CA VAL A 36 -12.23 -3.91 37.86
C VAL A 36 -11.31 -3.66 36.65
N ALA A 37 -10.21 -4.41 36.50
CA ALA A 37 -9.31 -4.32 35.34
C ALA A 37 -9.32 -5.57 34.44
N GLY A 38 -10.32 -6.44 34.61
CA GLY A 38 -10.58 -7.56 33.72
C GLY A 38 -11.61 -7.20 32.67
N SER A 39 -11.34 -6.21 31.80
CA SER A 39 -12.03 -6.21 30.51
C SER A 39 -11.56 -7.47 29.80
N GLN A 40 -12.29 -8.57 30.00
CA GLN A 40 -12.17 -9.74 29.14
C GLN A 40 -12.31 -9.20 27.72
N LEU A 41 -11.20 -9.16 26.98
CA LEU A 41 -11.27 -9.28 25.54
C LEU A 41 -12.05 -10.57 25.35
N ARG A 42 -13.36 -10.46 25.13
CA ARG A 42 -14.17 -11.60 24.69
C ARG A 42 -13.39 -12.12 23.50
N GLY A 43 -12.85 -13.34 23.62
CA GLY A 43 -12.15 -13.97 22.52
C GLY A 43 -13.10 -13.90 21.34
N ALA A 44 -12.76 -13.09 20.34
CA ALA A 44 -13.54 -13.07 19.12
C ALA A 44 -13.50 -14.51 18.60
N GLU A 45 -14.67 -15.10 18.36
CA GLU A 45 -14.76 -16.38 17.67
C GLU A 45 -13.81 -16.35 16.47
N PRO A 46 -12.91 -17.33 16.30
CA PRO A 46 -11.93 -17.30 15.24
C PRO A 46 -12.65 -17.14 13.91
N ALA A 47 -12.41 -16.00 13.26
CA ALA A 47 -13.09 -15.67 12.03
C ALA A 47 -12.80 -16.75 10.97
N ARG A 48 -13.86 -17.33 10.40
CA ARG A 48 -13.71 -18.26 9.28
C ARG A 48 -13.22 -17.48 8.07
N ILE A 49 -11.97 -17.69 7.68
CA ILE A 49 -11.39 -17.11 6.47
C ILE A 49 -12.01 -17.81 5.26
N GLN A 50 -12.66 -17.06 4.38
CA GLN A 50 -13.22 -17.55 3.12
C GLN A 50 -12.87 -16.58 1.99
N PHE A 51 -12.42 -17.13 0.87
CA PHE A 51 -12.20 -16.39 -0.37
C PHE A 51 -13.12 -16.93 -1.46
N ARG A 52 -13.61 -16.04 -2.33
CA ARG A 52 -14.35 -16.38 -3.55
C ARG A 52 -13.61 -15.76 -4.72
N GLU A 53 -13.33 -16.56 -5.73
CA GLU A 53 -12.80 -16.09 -7.03
C GLU A 53 -13.86 -15.20 -7.69
N VAL A 54 -13.47 -13.98 -8.10
CA VAL A 54 -14.38 -12.98 -8.70
C VAL A 54 -13.72 -12.19 -9.83
N ALA A 55 -12.46 -12.46 -10.19
CA ALA A 55 -11.69 -11.67 -11.14
C ALA A 55 -12.37 -11.66 -12.51
N VAL A 56 -12.75 -12.83 -13.05
CA VAL A 56 -13.47 -12.93 -14.33
C VAL A 56 -14.81 -12.18 -14.27
N GLY A 57 -15.55 -12.31 -13.16
CA GLY A 57 -16.80 -11.57 -12.95
C GLY A 57 -16.60 -10.06 -12.82
N ALA A 58 -15.41 -9.63 -12.39
CA ALA A 58 -14.99 -8.24 -12.33
C ALA A 58 -14.37 -7.75 -13.66
N GLY A 59 -14.29 -8.57 -14.70
CA GLY A 59 -13.72 -8.21 -16.01
C GLY A 59 -12.18 -8.26 -16.07
N ILE A 60 -11.53 -8.94 -15.13
CA ILE A 60 -10.11 -9.26 -15.16
C ILE A 60 -9.97 -10.75 -15.49
N ASP A 61 -9.79 -11.07 -16.77
CA ASP A 61 -9.58 -12.42 -17.29
C ASP A 61 -8.12 -12.69 -17.68
N PHE A 62 -7.22 -11.76 -17.31
CA PHE A 62 -5.78 -11.92 -17.46
C PHE A 62 -5.26 -13.20 -16.81
N VAL A 63 -4.41 -13.92 -17.55
CA VAL A 63 -3.68 -15.08 -17.06
C VAL A 63 -2.19 -14.82 -17.19
N HIS A 64 -1.49 -14.86 -16.06
CA HIS A 64 -0.03 -14.90 -16.07
C HIS A 64 0.43 -16.33 -16.40
N HIS A 65 1.00 -16.50 -17.58
CA HIS A 65 1.55 -17.80 -18.01
C HIS A 65 3.00 -17.93 -17.52
N SER A 66 3.23 -18.89 -16.63
CA SER A 66 4.56 -19.36 -16.23
C SER A 66 4.59 -20.89 -16.35
N PRO A 67 5.49 -21.48 -17.14
CA PRO A 67 5.45 -22.89 -17.46
C PRO A 67 6.07 -23.67 -16.31
N PHE A 68 5.36 -24.66 -15.82
CA PHE A 68 5.89 -25.59 -14.85
C PHE A 68 7.00 -26.45 -15.50
N SER A 69 8.17 -26.52 -14.88
CA SER A 69 9.19 -27.54 -15.19
C SER A 69 9.43 -28.41 -13.97
N GLU A 70 9.82 -29.69 -14.17
CA GLU A 70 10.08 -30.63 -13.07
C GLU A 70 11.18 -30.12 -12.11
N LYS A 71 12.08 -29.28 -12.61
CA LYS A 71 13.07 -28.57 -11.82
C LYS A 71 12.41 -27.31 -11.24
N ARG A 72 12.20 -27.29 -9.92
CA ARG A 72 11.67 -26.12 -9.19
C ARG A 72 12.67 -24.97 -9.26
N HIS A 73 12.52 -24.12 -10.27
CA HIS A 73 13.32 -22.93 -10.45
C HIS A 73 12.59 -21.70 -9.90
N THR A 74 13.35 -20.73 -9.40
CA THR A 74 12.83 -19.46 -8.83
C THR A 74 12.01 -18.62 -9.83
N HIS A 75 12.12 -18.85 -11.14
CA HIS A 75 11.30 -18.17 -12.14
C HIS A 75 9.81 -18.55 -12.10
N LEU A 76 9.44 -19.65 -11.43
CA LEU A 76 8.04 -20.10 -11.30
C LEU A 76 7.17 -19.15 -10.44
N VAL A 77 7.80 -18.23 -9.70
CA VAL A 77 7.11 -17.22 -8.87
C VAL A 77 7.34 -15.78 -9.39
N MET A 78 8.02 -15.63 -10.54
CA MET A 78 8.17 -14.32 -11.19
C MET A 78 6.89 -13.99 -11.94
N GLY A 79 6.23 -12.89 -11.55
CA GLY A 79 5.01 -12.41 -12.18
C GLY A 79 5.24 -11.23 -13.13
N SER A 80 4.15 -10.79 -13.75
CA SER A 80 4.05 -9.53 -14.49
C SER A 80 4.17 -8.33 -13.54
N GLY A 81 4.64 -7.19 -14.05
CA GLY A 81 4.59 -5.92 -13.32
C GLY A 81 3.17 -5.39 -13.29
N ILE A 82 2.70 -4.86 -12.16
CA ILE A 82 1.34 -4.33 -12.00
C ILE A 82 1.41 -2.91 -11.44
N GLY A 83 0.69 -1.99 -12.07
CA GLY A 83 0.57 -0.59 -11.64
C GLY A 83 -0.89 -0.20 -11.40
N TRP A 84 -1.17 0.41 -10.25
CA TRP A 84 -2.44 1.09 -9.99
C TRP A 84 -2.31 2.55 -10.42
N ILE A 85 -3.13 2.99 -11.35
CA ILE A 85 -3.00 4.28 -12.01
C ILE A 85 -4.39 4.82 -12.33
N ASP A 86 -4.65 6.11 -12.11
CA ASP A 86 -5.91 6.75 -12.51
C ASP A 86 -5.66 7.48 -13.84
N TYR A 87 -5.99 6.83 -14.97
CA TYR A 87 -5.58 7.32 -16.28
C TYR A 87 -6.24 8.65 -16.65
N ASP A 88 -7.48 8.87 -16.20
CA ASP A 88 -8.32 10.00 -16.60
C ASP A 88 -8.64 10.97 -15.46
N GLY A 89 -8.08 10.75 -14.27
CA GLY A 89 -8.25 11.62 -13.10
C GLY A 89 -9.65 11.55 -12.47
N ASP A 90 -10.42 10.49 -12.70
CA ASP A 90 -11.80 10.38 -12.20
C ASP A 90 -11.91 10.01 -10.71
N GLY A 91 -10.78 9.69 -10.08
CA GLY A 91 -10.61 9.30 -8.68
C GLY A 91 -10.64 7.79 -8.44
N ARG A 92 -10.74 6.98 -9.50
CA ARG A 92 -10.79 5.52 -9.44
C ARG A 92 -9.53 4.95 -10.07
N PRO A 93 -8.70 4.23 -9.29
CA PRO A 93 -7.56 3.53 -9.85
C PRO A 93 -8.00 2.49 -10.88
N ASP A 94 -7.44 2.63 -12.06
CA ASP A 94 -7.38 1.68 -13.16
C ASP A 94 -6.17 0.75 -12.96
N LEU A 95 -6.00 -0.20 -13.88
CA LEU A 95 -4.98 -1.24 -13.75
C LEU A 95 -4.12 -1.33 -15.01
N PHE A 96 -2.81 -1.19 -14.84
CA PHE A 96 -1.79 -1.50 -15.84
C PHE A 96 -1.13 -2.85 -15.54
N VAL A 97 -0.87 -3.64 -16.56
CA VAL A 97 -0.12 -4.89 -16.46
C VAL A 97 1.01 -4.93 -17.50
N ALA A 98 2.25 -4.94 -17.04
CA ALA A 98 3.45 -5.17 -17.85
C ALA A 98 3.68 -6.67 -18.02
N ASN A 99 3.38 -7.19 -19.21
CA ASN A 99 3.50 -8.61 -19.51
C ASN A 99 4.79 -8.97 -20.24
N GLY A 100 5.18 -10.22 -20.07
CA GLY A 100 6.35 -10.81 -20.69
C GLY A 100 6.61 -12.16 -20.05
N HIS A 101 6.72 -13.19 -20.86
CA HIS A 101 6.88 -14.53 -20.36
C HIS A 101 8.27 -14.72 -19.72
N VAL A 102 8.40 -15.63 -18.76
CA VAL A 102 9.66 -15.87 -18.02
C VAL A 102 10.58 -16.89 -18.71
N HIS A 103 10.06 -17.58 -19.73
CA HIS A 103 10.74 -18.66 -20.43
C HIS A 103 10.71 -18.46 -21.94
N ASP A 104 11.87 -18.50 -22.58
CA ASP A 104 12.10 -18.32 -24.02
C ASP A 104 12.08 -19.64 -24.81
N ARG A 105 12.15 -20.79 -24.13
CA ARG A 105 12.14 -22.14 -24.74
C ARG A 105 10.81 -22.86 -24.61
N LEU A 106 9.71 -22.11 -24.64
CA LEU A 106 8.34 -22.65 -24.53
C LEU A 106 8.03 -23.77 -25.55
N ARG A 107 8.56 -23.64 -26.77
CA ARG A 107 8.39 -24.66 -27.82
C ARG A 107 8.96 -26.02 -27.43
N GLU A 108 10.04 -26.06 -26.64
CA GLU A 108 10.63 -27.30 -26.12
C GLU A 108 9.72 -27.98 -25.08
N LEU A 109 8.81 -27.21 -24.47
CA LEU A 109 7.83 -27.69 -23.50
C LEU A 109 6.45 -28.00 -24.13
N ALA A 110 6.37 -28.06 -25.47
CA ALA A 110 5.13 -28.23 -26.22
C ALA A 110 4.07 -27.14 -25.88
N ARG A 111 4.53 -25.90 -25.71
CA ARG A 111 3.75 -24.72 -25.37
C ARG A 111 3.89 -23.69 -26.49
N ASP A 112 2.77 -23.10 -26.91
CA ASP A 112 2.70 -22.16 -28.06
C ASP A 112 2.44 -20.71 -27.61
N GLU A 113 2.52 -20.43 -26.30
CA GLU A 113 2.47 -19.05 -25.81
C GLU A 113 3.69 -18.25 -26.29
N PRO A 114 3.53 -16.95 -26.62
CA PRO A 114 4.65 -16.13 -27.09
C PRO A 114 5.53 -15.71 -25.90
N PHE A 115 6.84 -15.65 -26.13
CA PHE A 115 7.79 -15.21 -25.11
C PHE A 115 7.58 -13.72 -24.76
N ALA A 116 7.48 -12.87 -25.77
CA ALA A 116 7.02 -11.49 -25.61
C ALA A 116 5.49 -11.45 -25.61
N GLN A 117 4.88 -10.61 -24.79
CA GLN A 117 3.43 -10.54 -24.61
C GLN A 117 2.93 -9.09 -24.63
N LEU A 118 1.67 -8.88 -25.03
CA LEU A 118 1.05 -7.56 -25.02
C LEU A 118 0.89 -7.08 -23.57
N ALA A 119 1.26 -5.84 -23.30
CA ALA A 119 0.85 -5.16 -22.07
C ALA A 119 -0.67 -4.95 -22.08
N GLN A 120 -1.26 -4.79 -20.90
CA GLN A 120 -2.71 -4.57 -20.77
C GLN A 120 -3.03 -3.34 -19.91
N CYS A 121 -4.10 -2.65 -20.30
CA CYS A 121 -4.72 -1.56 -19.56
C CYS A 121 -6.19 -1.89 -19.31
N PHE A 122 -6.63 -1.76 -18.07
CA PHE A 122 -8.02 -1.95 -17.70
C PHE A 122 -8.59 -0.71 -17.03
N LYS A 123 -9.67 -0.14 -17.60
CA LYS A 123 -10.40 0.99 -17.02
C LYS A 123 -11.37 0.50 -15.94
N ASN A 124 -11.33 1.12 -14.78
CA ASN A 124 -12.25 0.88 -13.68
C ASN A 124 -13.59 1.59 -13.93
N GLU A 125 -14.63 0.80 -14.20
CA GLU A 125 -15.97 1.30 -14.45
C GLU A 125 -16.76 1.46 -13.14
N ALA A 126 -16.51 2.59 -12.47
CA ALA A 126 -17.21 3.00 -11.27
C ALA A 126 -17.14 1.99 -10.09
N GLY A 127 -16.04 1.25 -9.97
CA GLY A 127 -15.82 0.25 -8.93
C GLY A 127 -16.67 -1.01 -9.08
N ARG A 128 -17.32 -1.21 -10.23
CA ARG A 128 -18.21 -2.35 -10.48
C ARG A 128 -17.50 -3.45 -11.26
N ARG A 129 -16.69 -3.07 -12.23
CA ARG A 129 -15.90 -3.96 -13.09
C ARG A 129 -14.73 -3.20 -13.70
N PHE A 130 -13.82 -3.95 -14.28
CA PHE A 130 -12.74 -3.49 -15.13
C PHE A 130 -13.10 -3.81 -16.58
N ARG A 131 -12.74 -2.89 -17.48
CA ARG A 131 -12.88 -3.07 -18.93
C ARG A 131 -11.50 -3.04 -19.54
N ASP A 132 -11.11 -4.07 -20.27
CA ASP A 132 -9.88 -4.04 -21.08
C ASP A 132 -10.01 -2.94 -22.14
N VAL A 133 -9.10 -1.97 -22.11
CA VAL A 133 -9.02 -0.84 -23.04
C VAL A 133 -7.71 -0.84 -23.82
N SER A 134 -6.93 -1.92 -23.74
CA SER A 134 -5.58 -2.05 -24.30
C SER A 134 -5.55 -1.76 -25.80
N ALA A 135 -6.51 -2.30 -26.55
CA ALA A 135 -6.61 -2.12 -28.01
C ALA A 135 -6.74 -0.64 -28.43
N THR A 136 -7.18 0.24 -27.53
CA THR A 136 -7.37 1.68 -27.78
C THR A 136 -6.41 2.56 -26.97
N ALA A 137 -5.53 1.96 -26.17
CA ALA A 137 -4.63 2.68 -25.26
C ALA A 137 -3.32 3.17 -25.93
N GLY A 138 -3.21 3.01 -27.25
CA GLY A 138 -2.10 3.50 -28.06
C GLY A 138 -1.17 2.40 -28.59
N PRO A 139 -0.14 2.77 -29.38
CA PRO A 139 0.68 1.81 -30.13
C PRO A 139 1.42 0.78 -29.27
N TYR A 140 1.89 1.18 -28.09
CA TYR A 140 2.63 0.30 -27.19
C TYR A 140 1.88 -0.99 -26.84
N PHE A 141 0.55 -0.92 -26.71
CA PHE A 141 -0.31 -2.04 -26.33
C PHE A 141 -0.62 -2.99 -27.49
N ASN A 142 -0.23 -2.63 -28.72
CA ASN A 142 -0.39 -3.45 -29.92
C ASN A 142 0.89 -4.23 -30.28
N GLU A 143 1.95 -4.05 -29.49
CA GLU A 143 3.24 -4.71 -29.66
C GLU A 143 3.56 -5.61 -28.47
N ALA A 144 4.24 -6.73 -28.74
CA ALA A 144 4.61 -7.69 -27.72
C ALA A 144 5.94 -7.29 -27.06
N HIS A 145 5.96 -7.26 -25.73
CA HIS A 145 7.08 -6.80 -24.91
C HIS A 145 7.53 -7.89 -23.94
N LEU A 146 8.72 -7.72 -23.37
CA LEU A 146 9.19 -8.53 -22.24
C LEU A 146 9.13 -7.73 -20.94
N GLY A 147 7.96 -7.15 -20.66
CA GLY A 147 7.69 -6.39 -19.45
C GLY A 147 7.97 -7.20 -18.18
N ARG A 148 8.51 -6.52 -17.17
CA ARG A 148 8.86 -7.11 -15.86
C ARG A 148 8.33 -6.28 -14.71
N GLY A 149 8.57 -4.97 -14.76
CA GLY A 149 8.24 -4.04 -13.69
C GLY A 149 7.63 -2.78 -14.27
N CYS A 150 6.95 -2.02 -13.41
CA CYS A 150 6.47 -0.70 -13.76
C CYS A 150 6.47 0.22 -12.55
N ALA A 151 6.73 1.50 -12.79
CA ALA A 151 6.59 2.57 -11.81
C ALA A 151 5.60 3.60 -12.36
N VAL A 152 4.72 4.07 -11.49
CA VAL A 152 3.75 5.14 -11.80
C VAL A 152 4.30 6.47 -11.29
N ALA A 153 4.27 7.51 -12.11
CA ALA A 153 4.68 8.86 -11.73
C ALA A 153 4.07 9.93 -12.65
N ASP A 154 3.77 11.11 -12.13
CA ASP A 154 3.50 12.35 -12.88
C ASP A 154 4.86 13.03 -13.18
N PHE A 155 5.60 12.52 -14.17
CA PHE A 155 7.02 12.87 -14.32
C PHE A 155 7.23 14.26 -14.91
N ASP A 156 6.28 14.75 -15.70
CA ASP A 156 6.30 16.09 -16.28
C ASP A 156 5.50 17.12 -15.45
N SER A 157 4.87 16.67 -14.35
CA SER A 157 4.12 17.49 -13.41
C SER A 157 2.91 18.18 -14.04
N ASP A 158 2.26 17.52 -14.99
CA ASP A 158 1.03 17.99 -15.64
C ASP A 158 -0.26 17.49 -14.97
N GLY A 159 -0.11 16.69 -13.91
CA GLY A 159 -1.21 16.18 -13.11
C GLY A 159 -1.80 14.87 -13.62
N ARG A 160 -1.33 14.34 -14.76
CA ARG A 160 -1.68 13.00 -15.25
C ARG A 160 -0.56 12.03 -14.90
N LEU A 161 -0.95 10.84 -14.45
CA LEU A 161 0.02 9.81 -14.10
C LEU A 161 0.53 9.11 -15.37
N ASP A 162 1.83 8.95 -15.46
CA ASP A 162 2.57 8.24 -16.51
C ASP A 162 3.11 6.90 -16.02
N LEU A 163 3.72 6.13 -16.93
CA LEU A 163 4.32 4.83 -16.62
C LEU A 163 5.76 4.73 -17.12
N ALA A 164 6.67 4.34 -16.24
CA ALA A 164 7.97 3.80 -16.63
C ALA A 164 7.91 2.27 -16.58
N VAL A 165 8.20 1.60 -17.69
CA VAL A 165 8.11 0.14 -17.82
C VAL A 165 9.52 -0.45 -18.00
N LEU A 166 9.86 -1.38 -17.11
CA LEU A 166 11.09 -2.17 -17.18
C LEU A 166 10.85 -3.39 -18.05
N GLN A 167 11.75 -3.62 -19.00
CA GLN A 167 11.72 -4.77 -19.91
C GLN A 167 12.97 -5.64 -19.74
N LEU A 168 12.83 -6.96 -19.91
CA LEU A 168 13.97 -7.87 -20.00
C LEU A 168 14.66 -7.69 -21.36
N ASN A 169 15.97 -7.45 -21.36
CA ASN A 169 16.82 -7.30 -22.55
C ASN A 169 16.36 -6.20 -23.53
N GLY A 170 15.53 -5.28 -23.06
CA GLY A 170 15.04 -4.14 -23.83
C GLY A 170 15.33 -2.81 -23.11
N PRO A 171 15.16 -1.68 -23.80
CA PRO A 171 15.24 -0.38 -23.15
C PRO A 171 14.11 -0.21 -22.12
N VAL A 172 14.34 0.64 -21.13
CA VAL A 172 13.24 1.18 -20.32
C VAL A 172 12.32 1.97 -21.26
N THR A 173 11.02 1.76 -21.15
CA THR A 173 10.01 2.49 -21.92
C THR A 173 9.29 3.47 -21.01
N LEU A 174 9.19 4.72 -21.42
CA LEU A 174 8.37 5.73 -20.76
C LEU A 174 7.10 5.92 -21.59
N LEU A 175 5.94 5.69 -20.97
CA LEU A 175 4.63 5.93 -21.56
C LEU A 175 4.07 7.19 -20.92
N HIS A 176 4.06 8.27 -21.72
CA HIS A 176 3.45 9.53 -21.34
C HIS A 176 1.93 9.45 -21.54
N ASN A 177 1.19 9.89 -20.54
CA ASN A 177 -0.27 9.84 -20.54
C ASN A 177 -0.85 11.08 -21.21
N GLU A 178 -1.39 10.90 -22.41
CA GLU A 178 -2.03 11.97 -23.21
C GLU A 178 -3.57 11.95 -23.11
N THR A 179 -4.13 11.29 -22.09
CA THR A 179 -5.58 11.17 -21.92
C THR A 179 -6.23 12.54 -21.81
N GLN A 180 -7.13 12.84 -22.74
CA GLN A 180 -7.92 14.06 -22.73
C GLN A 180 -9.07 13.93 -21.74
N SER A 181 -9.01 14.70 -20.65
CA SER A 181 -10.00 14.67 -19.58
C SER A 181 -10.23 16.08 -19.04
N ALA A 182 -11.47 16.37 -18.61
CA ALA A 182 -11.84 17.60 -17.92
C ALA A 182 -11.69 17.47 -16.38
N ASN A 183 -11.18 16.32 -15.90
CA ASN A 183 -11.02 16.08 -14.49
C ASN A 183 -9.80 16.80 -13.94
N ASN A 184 -9.96 17.37 -12.75
CA ASN A 184 -8.89 17.93 -11.94
C ASN A 184 -8.21 16.82 -11.12
N THR A 185 -6.96 17.06 -10.74
CA THR A 185 -6.18 16.16 -9.89
C THR A 185 -5.58 16.90 -8.70
N LEU A 186 -5.36 16.19 -7.60
CA LEU A 186 -4.62 16.69 -6.44
C LEU A 186 -3.31 15.91 -6.34
N GLN A 187 -2.18 16.61 -6.43
CA GLN A 187 -0.87 16.05 -6.14
C GLN A 187 -0.46 16.40 -4.71
N VAL A 188 -0.06 15.39 -3.92
CA VAL A 188 0.27 15.56 -2.50
C VAL A 188 1.67 15.04 -2.21
N GLU A 189 2.50 15.88 -1.60
CA GLU A 189 3.76 15.48 -0.99
C GLU A 189 3.63 15.52 0.53
N LEU A 190 3.92 14.40 1.19
CA LEU A 190 3.99 14.32 2.65
C LEU A 190 5.43 14.25 3.10
N ILE A 191 5.76 15.03 4.13
CA ILE A 191 7.08 15.02 4.74
C ILE A 191 6.92 14.73 6.23
N GLY A 192 7.37 13.54 6.64
CA GLY A 192 7.41 13.16 8.05
C GLY A 192 8.44 13.98 8.83
N ALA A 193 8.16 14.23 10.10
CA ALA A 193 9.06 14.92 11.03
C ALA A 193 9.33 14.09 12.28
N ALA A 194 8.27 13.62 12.92
CA ALA A 194 8.36 12.62 13.99
C ALA A 194 8.31 11.19 13.41
N SER A 195 7.60 11.02 12.30
CA SER A 195 7.57 9.83 11.46
C SER A 195 8.79 9.77 10.52
N ASN A 196 8.96 8.65 9.80
CA ASN A 196 9.98 8.57 8.74
C ASN A 196 9.76 9.68 7.69
N ARG A 197 10.86 10.20 7.12
CA ARG A 197 10.83 11.40 6.25
C ARG A 197 9.94 11.23 5.03
N ASP A 198 9.89 10.03 4.46
CA ASP A 198 9.07 9.70 3.28
C ASP A 198 7.58 9.44 3.60
N ALA A 199 7.20 9.59 4.88
CA ALA A 199 5.86 9.37 5.41
C ALA A 199 5.27 7.99 5.06
N ILE A 200 6.11 6.97 4.83
CA ILE A 200 5.67 5.60 4.53
C ILE A 200 4.78 5.09 5.68
N GLY A 201 3.60 4.60 5.33
CA GLY A 201 2.55 4.18 6.25
C GLY A 201 1.55 5.27 6.64
N ALA A 202 1.73 6.52 6.19
CA ALA A 202 0.74 7.56 6.39
C ALA A 202 -0.55 7.23 5.62
N MET A 203 -1.70 7.45 6.26
CA MET A 203 -3.00 7.27 5.63
C MET A 203 -3.61 8.63 5.32
N LEU A 204 -3.93 8.87 4.06
CA LEU A 204 -4.53 10.11 3.56
C LEU A 204 -5.98 9.86 3.21
N THR A 205 -6.85 10.74 3.69
CA THR A 205 -8.26 10.78 3.33
C THR A 205 -8.56 12.13 2.68
N VAL A 206 -8.98 12.09 1.42
CA VAL A 206 -9.44 13.26 0.65
C VAL A 206 -10.96 13.26 0.65
N GLN A 207 -11.55 14.27 1.29
CA GLN A 207 -12.99 14.48 1.35
C GLN A 207 -13.41 15.49 0.27
N LEU A 208 -14.28 15.02 -0.62
CA LEU A 208 -15.00 15.82 -1.61
C LEU A 208 -16.49 15.90 -1.21
N LYS A 209 -17.25 16.77 -1.88
CA LYS A 209 -18.70 16.98 -1.63
C LYS A 209 -19.52 15.68 -1.48
N GLN A 210 -19.25 14.71 -2.35
CA GLN A 210 -20.05 13.48 -2.47
C GLN A 210 -19.23 12.20 -2.39
N ARG A 211 -17.91 12.31 -2.28
CA ARG A 211 -16.99 11.18 -2.35
C ARG A 211 -15.85 11.34 -1.36
N ARG A 212 -15.32 10.21 -0.92
CA ARG A 212 -14.14 10.16 -0.07
C ARG A 212 -13.14 9.20 -0.67
N LEU A 213 -11.92 9.68 -0.88
CA LEU A 213 -10.82 8.89 -1.40
C LEU A 213 -9.85 8.60 -0.26
N LEU A 214 -9.38 7.35 -0.17
CA LEU A 214 -8.46 6.91 0.85
C LEU A 214 -7.25 6.28 0.17
N ARG A 215 -6.05 6.66 0.58
CA ARG A 215 -4.79 6.06 0.11
C ARG A 215 -3.79 5.95 1.26
N CYS A 216 -2.96 4.91 1.21
CA CYS A 216 -1.82 4.75 2.10
C CYS A 216 -0.56 5.11 1.32
N ARG A 217 0.36 5.85 1.95
CA ARG A 217 1.70 6.05 1.39
C ARG A 217 2.49 4.75 1.55
N THR A 218 2.86 4.12 0.44
CA THR A 218 3.65 2.88 0.41
C THR A 218 5.12 3.16 0.09
N GLY A 219 6.02 2.23 0.41
CA GLY A 219 7.44 2.32 0.07
C GLY A 219 7.88 1.39 -1.06
N SER A 220 6.93 0.69 -1.67
CA SER A 220 7.16 -0.26 -2.76
C SER A 220 5.91 -0.38 -3.62
N SER A 221 6.11 -0.72 -4.89
CA SER A 221 5.07 -1.06 -5.85
C SER A 221 5.64 -2.00 -6.91
N SER A 222 4.79 -2.84 -7.51
CA SER A 222 5.16 -3.69 -8.65
C SER A 222 6.43 -4.54 -8.43
N TYR A 223 7.05 -5.02 -9.50
CA TYR A 223 8.23 -5.91 -9.46
C TYR A 223 9.50 -5.18 -9.88
N LEU A 224 10.53 -5.15 -9.02
CA LEU A 224 11.82 -4.46 -9.24
C LEU A 224 11.67 -2.97 -9.60
N SER A 225 10.62 -2.33 -9.09
CA SER A 225 10.30 -0.93 -9.33
C SER A 225 9.67 -0.31 -8.09
N CYS A 226 9.41 1.00 -8.14
CA CYS A 226 8.69 1.72 -7.12
C CYS A 226 8.07 2.96 -7.75
N ASP A 227 6.81 3.24 -7.42
CA ASP A 227 6.11 4.46 -7.80
C ASP A 227 6.79 5.66 -7.15
N GLU A 228 6.51 6.85 -7.70
CA GLU A 228 7.00 8.08 -7.08
C GLU A 228 6.49 8.29 -5.64
N ALA A 229 7.12 9.22 -4.92
CA ALA A 229 6.72 9.51 -3.55
C ALA A 229 5.44 10.36 -3.45
N ARG A 230 5.18 11.19 -4.47
CA ARG A 230 3.99 12.04 -4.54
C ARG A 230 2.75 11.16 -4.70
N MET A 231 1.68 11.56 -4.02
CA MET A 231 0.40 10.85 -4.07
C MET A 231 -0.57 11.65 -4.93
N SER A 232 -1.04 11.02 -6.01
CA SER A 232 -2.03 11.59 -6.92
C SER A 232 -3.44 11.14 -6.55
N PHE A 233 -4.39 12.07 -6.63
CA PHE A 233 -5.81 11.81 -6.48
C PHE A 233 -6.58 12.48 -7.62
N GLY A 234 -7.23 11.69 -8.48
CA GLY A 234 -8.28 12.22 -9.34
C GLY A 234 -9.45 12.74 -8.50
N VAL A 235 -9.82 14.01 -8.68
CA VAL A 235 -10.93 14.63 -7.94
C VAL A 235 -12.14 14.92 -8.83
N GLY A 236 -12.10 14.51 -10.10
CA GLY A 236 -13.15 14.80 -11.07
C GLY A 236 -13.28 16.30 -11.30
N THR A 237 -14.50 16.82 -11.40
CA THR A 237 -14.75 18.26 -11.67
C THR A 237 -14.70 19.14 -10.42
N ALA A 238 -14.05 18.71 -9.34
CA ALA A 238 -13.97 19.51 -8.12
C ALA A 238 -12.88 20.56 -8.24
N ASP A 239 -13.20 21.84 -8.00
CA ASP A 239 -12.24 22.95 -8.05
C ASP A 239 -11.39 23.07 -6.79
N ASN A 240 -11.77 22.38 -5.72
CA ASN A 240 -11.03 22.28 -4.48
C ASN A 240 -11.40 20.99 -3.74
N VAL A 241 -10.52 20.58 -2.83
CA VAL A 241 -10.79 19.53 -1.85
C VAL A 241 -11.34 20.17 -0.58
N GLU A 242 -12.49 19.71 -0.09
CA GLU A 242 -13.14 20.29 1.09
C GLU A 242 -12.28 20.09 2.33
N ARG A 243 -11.77 18.87 2.49
CA ARG A 243 -10.90 18.50 3.61
C ARG A 243 -9.93 17.39 3.22
N LEU A 244 -8.69 17.53 3.64
CA LEU A 244 -7.66 16.50 3.57
C LEU A 244 -7.25 16.13 4.99
N ASP A 245 -7.34 14.85 5.34
CA ASP A 245 -6.92 14.32 6.63
C ASP A 245 -5.72 13.39 6.46
N VAL A 246 -4.67 13.60 7.26
CA VAL A 246 -3.51 12.71 7.33
C VAL A 246 -3.46 12.07 8.71
N ARG A 247 -3.42 10.74 8.74
CA ARG A 247 -2.97 9.98 9.91
C ARG A 247 -1.53 9.55 9.68
N TRP A 248 -0.62 10.12 10.46
CA TRP A 248 0.81 9.83 10.37
C TRP A 248 1.17 8.50 11.07
N PRO A 249 2.28 7.86 10.66
CA PRO A 249 2.82 6.68 11.34
C PRO A 249 3.09 6.89 12.84
N SER A 250 3.47 8.10 13.24
CA SER A 250 3.63 8.51 14.66
C SER A 250 2.35 8.41 15.49
N GLY A 251 1.18 8.23 14.85
CA GLY A 251 -0.14 8.27 15.47
C GLY A 251 -0.78 9.66 15.46
N ARG A 252 -0.02 10.72 15.10
CA ARG A 252 -0.54 12.08 14.92
C ARG A 252 -1.63 12.11 13.83
N ARG A 253 -2.61 12.99 13.99
CA ARG A 253 -3.62 13.29 12.98
C ARG A 253 -3.66 14.78 12.72
N GLU A 254 -3.69 15.17 11.45
CA GLU A 254 -3.78 16.55 11.01
C GLU A 254 -4.79 16.68 9.87
N SER A 255 -5.37 17.87 9.75
CA SER A 255 -6.47 18.14 8.82
C SER A 255 -6.31 19.52 8.21
N TRP A 256 -6.54 19.62 6.90
CA TRP A 256 -6.50 20.86 6.14
C TRP A 256 -7.80 21.01 5.37
N SER A 257 -8.33 22.23 5.27
CA SER A 257 -9.58 22.52 4.55
C SER A 257 -9.32 23.36 3.31
N ASN A 258 -10.20 23.26 2.31
CA ASN A 258 -10.12 24.03 1.07
C ASN A 258 -8.75 23.89 0.36
N VAL A 259 -8.27 22.66 0.20
CA VAL A 259 -6.99 22.35 -0.43
C VAL A 259 -7.11 22.53 -1.94
N LYS A 260 -6.14 23.22 -2.54
CA LYS A 260 -6.12 23.52 -3.98
C LYS A 260 -5.83 22.26 -4.80
N VAL A 261 -6.40 22.20 -6.00
CA VAL A 261 -6.20 21.12 -6.98
C VAL A 261 -5.38 21.66 -8.16
N ASN A 262 -4.94 20.78 -9.05
CA ASN A 262 -4.10 21.07 -10.23
C ASN A 262 -2.78 21.75 -9.88
N THR A 263 -2.26 21.44 -8.69
CA THR A 263 -0.97 21.90 -8.18
C THR A 263 -0.45 20.87 -7.19
N LEU A 264 0.87 20.85 -6.98
CA LEU A 264 1.47 20.13 -5.86
C LEU A 264 1.07 20.81 -4.54
N GLN A 265 0.71 19.99 -3.56
CA GLN A 265 0.41 20.43 -2.19
C GLN A 265 1.32 19.69 -1.21
N ARG A 266 2.18 20.44 -0.53
CA ARG A 266 3.15 19.88 0.44
C ARG A 266 2.66 20.03 1.86
N PHE A 267 2.67 18.93 2.61
CA PHE A 267 2.30 18.89 4.03
C PHE A 267 3.44 18.31 4.87
N VAL A 268 3.86 19.07 5.89
CA VAL A 268 4.90 18.65 6.83
C VAL A 268 4.27 18.31 8.16
N GLU A 269 4.58 17.12 8.67
CA GLU A 269 4.04 16.61 9.94
C GLU A 269 4.30 17.59 11.09
N GLY A 270 3.23 17.95 11.81
CA GLY A 270 3.30 18.79 13.01
C GLY A 270 3.31 20.30 12.74
N THR A 271 3.25 20.73 11.47
CA THR A 271 3.19 22.16 11.12
C THR A 271 1.77 22.73 11.08
N GLY A 272 0.74 21.88 10.99
CA GLY A 272 -0.67 22.31 10.96
C GLY A 272 -1.07 23.19 9.77
N SER A 273 -0.18 23.41 8.78
CA SER A 273 -0.42 24.26 7.61
C SER A 273 0.33 23.74 6.38
N PRO A 274 -0.21 23.89 5.15
CA PRO A 274 0.49 23.51 3.93
C PRO A 274 1.73 24.40 3.78
N GLN A 275 2.85 23.81 3.35
CA GLN A 275 4.09 24.56 3.12
C GLN A 275 4.15 25.01 1.67
N PRO A 276 4.72 26.20 1.38
CA PRO A 276 4.95 26.62 0.01
C PRO A 276 5.88 25.65 -0.73
N ASP A 277 5.80 25.65 -2.05
CA ASP A 277 6.75 24.94 -2.88
C ASP A 277 8.17 25.46 -2.61
N ARG A 278 9.15 24.56 -2.74
CA ARG A 278 10.56 24.94 -2.65
C ARG A 278 10.94 25.24 -4.10
N GLU A 279 11.30 26.50 -4.36
CA GLU A 279 12.00 26.89 -5.58
C GLU A 279 13.24 26.03 -5.83
#